data_AF-A0A6G9FLM1-F1
#
_entry.id   AF-A0A6G9FLM1-F1
#
_cell.length_a   1.000
_cell.length_b   1.000
_cell.length_c   1.000
_cell.angle_alpha   90.00
_cell.angle_beta   90.00
_cell.angle_gamma   90.00
#
_symmetry.space_group_name_H-M   'P 1'
#
loop_
_entity.id
_entity.type
_entity.pdbx_description
1 polymer ?
#
loop_
_entity_poly.entity_id
_entity_poly.type
_entity_poly.pdbx_seq_one_letter_code
_entity_poly.pdbx_strand_id
1 'polypeptide(L)'
;MPSSVVPRTTAVATVVAAALAAGLLAGSANAADDTTAGAAQVRIHDIQGSTRISPLEGKQVADVPGIVTGVRTYGSRGFWFQDPEADGDAATSEGVFVFTSSTPKVAVGDRVTVSGTVTEYVPGGASSGNQSLTEISKPTVTVVSSGNEVPAPVTVSAWSVPSEYAPEGDPAADGSINGLPLAPRTYALDYYESLEGTNIRVGTSRVVGATDPHAELWVTVKPWENDNRRGGAVYGSYESQNTGRLQIQSLIPLAQQPFPKANVGDVLAGTTEGPLDFNQYGGYTLTARTLGTVEDRGLTRERTRPQRNGELAVATYNVENLDPSDPQEKFDALADAVVENLASPDILALEEIQDDTGATNDGTVSAAQTVKKFTDAIVAAGGPAYEWRSVDPVNNEDGGQPGGNIRQVFLFNPERVSFTDRAGGDATTATGVVRERGRAALTLSPGRIDPSNDAWDDSRKPLAGEFSFRGRTVFVVANHFGSKGGDESLVSHHQPPNRSSEVQRLKQAQAVNSFVKDVLDADRKTDVVVLGDINDFEFSQTTKALTDGGALYPAIKSLPRSERYSYVFQGNSQVLDQILTSPSIRGFSYDSVHINAEFSDQNSDHDPQVLRFRP
;
A
#
# COMPACT_ATOMS: atom_id res chain seq x y z
N MET A 1 -15.87 -63.44 -23.79
CA MET A 1 -17.28 -63.49 -24.24
C MET A 1 -17.76 -62.05 -24.37
N PRO A 2 -18.16 -61.58 -25.58
CA PRO A 2 -17.35 -60.51 -26.16
C PRO A 2 -18.09 -59.25 -26.64
N SER A 3 -17.30 -58.19 -26.79
CA SER A 3 -17.55 -56.97 -27.57
C SER A 3 -17.86 -57.26 -29.04
N SER A 4 -18.63 -56.37 -29.69
CA SER A 4 -18.51 -56.08 -31.12
C SER A 4 -18.97 -54.64 -31.43
N VAL A 5 -18.53 -54.10 -32.57
CA VAL A 5 -18.31 -52.66 -32.80
C VAL A 5 -18.74 -52.25 -34.22
N VAL A 6 -19.68 -51.27 -34.34
CA VAL A 6 -19.77 -50.26 -35.44
C VAL A 6 -20.05 -50.82 -36.88
N PRO A 7 -20.30 -50.06 -37.98
CA PRO A 7 -20.87 -48.71 -38.22
C PRO A 7 -22.19 -48.69 -39.05
N ARG A 8 -22.85 -47.52 -39.15
CA ARG A 8 -23.59 -47.04 -40.35
C ARG A 8 -23.47 -45.50 -40.44
N THR A 9 -22.54 -44.93 -41.22
CA THR A 9 -22.60 -44.56 -42.66
C THR A 9 -23.38 -43.28 -42.99
N THR A 10 -22.69 -42.34 -43.66
CA THR A 10 -23.17 -41.03 -44.18
C THR A 10 -23.76 -41.09 -45.59
N ALA A 11 -24.94 -40.48 -45.83
CA ALA A 11 -25.51 -40.09 -47.15
C ALA A 11 -26.86 -39.32 -46.98
N VAL A 12 -27.41 -38.52 -47.92
CA VAL A 12 -26.82 -37.49 -48.81
C VAL A 12 -27.95 -36.58 -49.40
N ALA A 13 -27.62 -35.32 -49.76
CA ALA A 13 -28.34 -34.37 -50.66
C ALA A 13 -29.83 -33.95 -50.47
N THR A 14 -29.99 -32.70 -50.01
CA THR A 14 -30.76 -31.54 -50.58
C THR A 14 -31.63 -31.62 -51.86
N VAL A 15 -32.64 -30.72 -51.89
CA VAL A 15 -33.24 -29.92 -53.02
C VAL A 15 -34.70 -30.23 -53.45
N VAL A 16 -35.60 -29.28 -53.16
CA VAL A 16 -36.61 -28.68 -54.08
C VAL A 16 -36.71 -27.19 -53.65
N ALA A 17 -36.30 -26.13 -54.34
CA ALA A 17 -36.26 -25.71 -55.75
C ALA A 17 -37.43 -24.81 -56.19
N ALA A 18 -37.04 -23.64 -56.73
CA ALA A 18 -37.78 -22.68 -57.56
C ALA A 18 -38.78 -21.71 -56.90
N ALA A 19 -38.57 -20.42 -57.21
CA ALA A 19 -39.34 -19.27 -56.74
C ALA A 19 -40.14 -18.61 -57.90
N LEU A 20 -40.85 -17.51 -57.55
CA LEU A 20 -41.32 -16.42 -58.40
C LEU A 20 -42.54 -16.65 -59.33
N ALA A 21 -43.68 -16.15 -58.86
CA ALA A 21 -44.56 -15.29 -59.66
C ALA A 21 -45.07 -14.15 -58.76
N ALA A 22 -44.95 -12.89 -59.20
CA ALA A 22 -45.25 -11.71 -58.38
C ALA A 22 -46.62 -11.10 -58.71
N GLY A 23 -47.34 -10.70 -57.66
CA GLY A 23 -48.30 -9.57 -57.62
C GLY A 23 -49.54 -9.59 -58.53
N LEU A 24 -50.73 -9.45 -57.91
CA LEU A 24 -51.42 -8.14 -57.84
C LEU A 24 -52.69 -8.22 -56.96
N LEU A 25 -52.80 -7.28 -56.00
CA LEU A 25 -54.00 -6.52 -55.55
C LEU A 25 -55.36 -7.27 -55.42
N ALA A 26 -56.10 -7.24 -54.30
CA ALA A 26 -56.53 -6.05 -53.56
C ALA A 26 -57.31 -6.39 -52.26
N GLY A 27 -57.35 -5.46 -51.29
CA GLY A 27 -58.27 -5.46 -50.13
C GLY A 27 -57.80 -6.31 -48.93
N SER A 28 -57.73 -5.80 -47.70
CA SER A 28 -58.23 -4.52 -47.16
C SER A 28 -57.30 -3.99 -46.08
N ALA A 29 -57.13 -2.66 -46.03
CA ALA A 29 -56.53 -2.01 -44.88
C ALA A 29 -57.52 -1.98 -43.71
N ASN A 30 -57.02 -2.20 -42.50
CA ASN A 30 -57.48 -1.51 -41.30
C ASN A 30 -56.22 -1.12 -40.51
N ALA A 31 -56.13 0.16 -40.15
CA ALA A 31 -54.98 0.72 -39.47
C ALA A 31 -55.14 0.65 -37.94
N ALA A 32 -54.00 0.70 -37.25
CA ALA A 32 -53.81 1.12 -35.86
C ALA A 32 -54.64 0.39 -34.77
N ASP A 33 -53.92 -0.26 -33.85
CA ASP A 33 -53.56 0.52 -32.67
C ASP A 33 -52.08 0.30 -32.34
N ASP A 34 -51.27 1.35 -32.52
CA ASP A 34 -49.84 1.33 -32.18
C ASP A 34 -49.69 1.89 -30.77
N THR A 35 -49.67 0.97 -29.81
CA THR A 35 -49.23 1.26 -28.44
C THR A 35 -48.12 0.30 -28.05
N THR A 36 -47.08 0.24 -28.90
CA THR A 36 -45.76 -0.11 -28.38
C THR A 36 -45.29 1.02 -27.47
N ALA A 37 -45.58 0.89 -26.17
CA ALA A 37 -44.90 1.66 -25.15
C ALA A 37 -43.41 1.29 -25.25
N GLY A 38 -42.63 2.13 -25.93
CA GLY A 38 -41.21 1.91 -26.15
C GLY A 38 -40.53 1.74 -24.80
N ALA A 39 -39.76 0.66 -24.65
CA ALA A 39 -38.87 0.53 -23.50
C ALA A 39 -37.98 1.78 -23.46
N ALA A 40 -37.83 2.38 -22.27
CA ALA A 40 -36.97 3.53 -22.10
C ALA A 40 -35.55 3.19 -22.60
N GLN A 41 -34.92 4.13 -23.29
CA GLN A 41 -33.54 3.97 -23.76
C GLN A 41 -32.64 3.88 -22.52
N VAL A 42 -31.85 2.80 -22.43
CA VAL A 42 -30.87 2.59 -21.34
C VAL A 42 -29.90 3.76 -21.29
N ARG A 43 -29.79 4.36 -20.09
CA ARG A 43 -28.87 5.46 -19.77
C ARG A 43 -27.69 4.95 -18.94
N ILE A 44 -26.76 5.84 -18.59
CA ILE A 44 -25.56 5.44 -17.84
C ILE A 44 -25.92 5.13 -16.37
N HIS A 45 -26.83 5.87 -15.74
CA HIS A 45 -27.35 5.51 -14.41
C HIS A 45 -28.07 4.14 -14.38
N ASP A 46 -28.71 3.70 -15.47
CA ASP A 46 -29.28 2.34 -15.55
C ASP A 46 -28.19 1.25 -15.60
N ILE A 47 -27.00 1.59 -16.14
CA ILE A 47 -25.84 0.70 -16.22
C ILE A 47 -25.14 0.63 -14.86
N GLN A 48 -24.89 1.77 -14.22
CA GLN A 48 -24.26 1.82 -12.91
C GLN A 48 -25.18 1.24 -11.83
N GLY A 49 -26.44 1.70 -11.78
CA GLY A 49 -27.38 1.34 -10.71
C GLY A 49 -27.01 1.99 -9.37
N SER A 50 -27.65 1.52 -8.30
CA SER A 50 -27.52 2.06 -6.94
C SER A 50 -26.75 1.14 -5.98
N THR A 51 -25.94 0.25 -6.53
CA THR A 51 -25.06 -0.72 -5.86
C THR A 51 -23.71 -0.74 -6.58
N ARG A 52 -22.68 -1.35 -5.98
CA ARG A 52 -21.32 -1.48 -6.57
C ARG A 52 -21.22 -2.44 -7.76
N ILE A 53 -22.27 -3.23 -7.96
CA ILE A 53 -22.37 -4.17 -9.06
C ILE A 53 -23.53 -3.72 -9.93
N SER A 54 -23.27 -3.62 -11.23
CA SER A 54 -24.23 -3.23 -12.22
C SER A 54 -25.48 -4.14 -12.22
N PRO A 55 -26.70 -3.60 -12.17
CA PRO A 55 -27.91 -4.38 -12.41
C PRO A 55 -28.00 -4.90 -13.85
N LEU A 56 -27.10 -4.46 -14.74
CA LEU A 56 -26.99 -4.88 -16.14
C LEU A 56 -25.76 -5.75 -16.43
N GLU A 57 -24.99 -6.20 -15.42
CA GLU A 57 -23.84 -7.09 -15.61
C GLU A 57 -24.15 -8.26 -16.57
N GLY A 58 -23.26 -8.47 -17.55
CA GLY A 58 -23.35 -9.53 -18.56
C GLY A 58 -24.39 -9.27 -19.67
N LYS A 59 -25.20 -8.22 -19.58
CA LYS A 59 -26.23 -7.88 -20.58
C LYS A 59 -25.65 -7.05 -21.72
N GLN A 60 -26.30 -7.11 -22.87
CA GLN A 60 -26.04 -6.20 -23.98
C GLN A 60 -26.84 -4.91 -23.80
N VAL A 61 -26.18 -3.78 -23.95
CA VAL A 61 -26.80 -2.45 -24.05
C VAL A 61 -26.59 -1.90 -25.47
N ALA A 62 -27.54 -1.10 -25.95
CA ALA A 62 -27.56 -0.61 -27.31
C ALA A 62 -27.79 0.90 -27.37
N ASP A 63 -26.95 1.58 -28.14
CA ASP A 63 -27.00 3.01 -28.44
C ASP A 63 -27.13 3.92 -27.20
N VAL A 64 -26.41 3.57 -26.13
CA VAL A 64 -26.33 4.36 -24.89
C VAL A 64 -25.70 5.72 -25.21
N PRO A 65 -26.41 6.84 -24.99
CA PRO A 65 -25.92 8.16 -25.38
C PRO A 65 -25.02 8.78 -24.30
N GLY A 66 -24.03 9.57 -24.71
CA GLY A 66 -23.27 10.40 -23.77
C GLY A 66 -22.21 11.26 -24.44
N ILE A 67 -21.41 11.97 -23.65
CA ILE A 67 -20.32 12.85 -24.11
C ILE A 67 -19.00 12.36 -23.52
N VAL A 68 -17.97 12.20 -24.35
CA VAL A 68 -16.64 11.72 -23.95
C VAL A 68 -15.95 12.75 -23.04
N THR A 69 -15.58 12.34 -21.83
CA THR A 69 -14.97 13.19 -20.78
C THR A 69 -13.48 12.91 -20.57
N GLY A 70 -12.95 11.79 -21.06
CA GLY A 70 -11.53 11.45 -21.01
C GLY A 70 -11.19 10.28 -21.94
N VAL A 71 -9.95 10.22 -22.44
CA VAL A 71 -9.49 9.16 -23.36
C VAL A 71 -8.13 8.62 -22.90
N ARG A 72 -8.06 7.34 -22.59
CA ARG A 72 -6.84 6.64 -22.13
C ARG A 72 -6.25 5.80 -23.27
N THR A 73 -5.04 6.16 -23.72
CA THR A 73 -4.37 5.57 -24.90
C THR A 73 -3.25 4.57 -24.54
N TYR A 74 -2.94 4.42 -23.26
CA TYR A 74 -1.93 3.55 -22.66
C TYR A 74 -2.57 2.69 -21.55
N GLY A 75 -1.90 1.65 -21.06
CA GLY A 75 -2.48 0.74 -20.06
C GLY A 75 -3.78 0.09 -20.55
N SER A 76 -4.82 0.09 -19.70
CA SER A 76 -6.18 -0.29 -20.11
C SER A 76 -6.77 0.75 -21.06
N ARG A 77 -6.79 0.44 -22.37
CA ARG A 77 -7.17 1.43 -23.40
C ARG A 77 -8.68 1.54 -23.55
N GLY A 78 -9.17 2.77 -23.41
CA GLY A 78 -10.59 3.07 -23.44
C GLY A 78 -10.86 4.55 -23.26
N PHE A 79 -12.11 4.90 -23.03
CA PHE A 79 -12.53 6.28 -22.79
C PHE A 79 -13.66 6.31 -21.78
N TRP A 80 -13.76 7.40 -21.03
CA TRP A 80 -14.93 7.69 -20.21
C TRP A 80 -15.89 8.55 -21.00
N PHE A 81 -17.17 8.25 -20.87
CA PHE A 81 -18.23 9.12 -21.35
C PHE A 81 -19.29 9.25 -20.26
N GLN A 82 -19.98 10.39 -20.26
CA GLN A 82 -20.92 10.77 -19.22
C GLN A 82 -22.23 11.25 -19.83
N ASP A 83 -23.34 10.96 -19.14
CA ASP A 83 -24.67 11.35 -19.54
C ASP A 83 -24.87 12.88 -19.32
N PRO A 84 -25.27 13.65 -20.35
CA PRO A 84 -25.60 15.06 -20.18
C PRO A 84 -26.98 15.31 -19.53
N GLU A 85 -27.81 14.29 -19.32
CA GLU A 85 -29.18 14.37 -18.80
C GLU A 85 -29.33 13.49 -17.55
N ALA A 86 -28.61 13.85 -16.49
CA ALA A 86 -28.56 13.09 -15.24
C ALA A 86 -29.94 12.87 -14.57
N ASP A 87 -30.12 11.73 -13.89
CA ASP A 87 -31.36 11.36 -13.18
C ASP A 87 -31.59 12.19 -11.90
N GLY A 88 -30.51 12.67 -11.28
CA GLY A 88 -30.53 13.45 -10.04
C GLY A 88 -30.60 12.62 -8.75
N ASP A 89 -30.51 11.29 -8.83
CA ASP A 89 -30.18 10.48 -7.66
C ASP A 89 -28.70 10.72 -7.29
N ALA A 90 -28.38 10.61 -6.01
CA ALA A 90 -27.01 10.68 -5.54
C ALA A 90 -26.31 9.31 -5.58
N ALA A 91 -27.08 8.21 -5.68
CA ALA A 91 -26.59 6.84 -5.59
C ALA A 91 -26.25 6.19 -6.94
N THR A 92 -26.52 6.86 -8.07
CA THR A 92 -26.18 6.41 -9.43
C THR A 92 -25.05 7.29 -9.98
N SER A 93 -24.06 6.69 -10.64
CA SER A 93 -23.06 7.47 -11.40
C SER A 93 -23.56 7.71 -12.82
N GLU A 94 -23.24 8.89 -13.37
CA GLU A 94 -23.60 9.27 -14.74
C GLU A 94 -22.45 9.07 -15.73
N GLY A 95 -21.27 8.72 -15.24
CA GLY A 95 -20.11 8.33 -16.05
C GLY A 95 -19.90 6.82 -16.06
N VAL A 96 -19.29 6.31 -17.13
CA VAL A 96 -18.88 4.90 -17.23
C VAL A 96 -17.67 4.77 -18.15
N PHE A 97 -16.82 3.77 -17.91
CA PHE A 97 -15.68 3.48 -18.77
C PHE A 97 -16.06 2.56 -19.94
N VAL A 98 -15.45 2.79 -21.10
CA VAL A 98 -15.62 1.97 -22.31
C VAL A 98 -14.30 1.33 -22.66
N PHE A 99 -14.15 0.03 -22.38
CA PHE A 99 -12.93 -0.72 -22.67
C PHE A 99 -12.88 -1.14 -24.14
N THR A 100 -11.85 -0.65 -24.84
CA THR A 100 -11.71 -0.80 -26.30
C THR A 100 -10.59 -1.75 -26.72
N SER A 101 -9.75 -2.22 -25.79
CA SER A 101 -8.54 -3.05 -26.00
C SER A 101 -7.48 -2.50 -26.97
N SER A 102 -7.73 -1.35 -27.59
CA SER A 102 -6.96 -0.74 -28.68
C SER A 102 -7.02 0.79 -28.53
N THR A 103 -6.29 1.57 -29.32
CA THR A 103 -6.37 3.04 -29.20
C THR A 103 -7.77 3.54 -29.61
N PRO A 104 -8.51 4.24 -28.73
CA PRO A 104 -9.82 4.78 -29.06
C PRO A 104 -9.76 5.77 -30.24
N LYS A 105 -10.84 5.85 -31.01
CA LYS A 105 -10.99 6.76 -32.17
C LYS A 105 -11.97 7.91 -31.90
N VAL A 106 -12.10 8.28 -30.63
CA VAL A 106 -12.94 9.39 -30.13
C VAL A 106 -12.05 10.45 -29.47
N ALA A 107 -12.54 11.67 -29.39
CA ALA A 107 -11.94 12.79 -28.68
C ALA A 107 -12.85 13.27 -27.53
N VAL A 108 -12.25 13.95 -26.55
CA VAL A 108 -13.01 14.63 -25.48
C VAL A 108 -13.95 15.66 -26.12
N GLY A 109 -15.20 15.69 -25.69
CA GLY A 109 -16.27 16.50 -26.29
C GLY A 109 -16.97 15.86 -27.50
N ASP A 110 -16.61 14.64 -27.92
CA ASP A 110 -17.46 13.87 -28.85
C ASP A 110 -18.74 13.42 -28.14
N ARG A 111 -19.90 13.66 -28.77
CA ARG A 111 -21.17 13.02 -28.40
C ARG A 111 -21.22 11.68 -29.13
N VAL A 112 -21.40 10.61 -28.38
CA VAL A 112 -21.38 9.24 -28.91
C VAL A 112 -22.68 8.50 -28.58
N THR A 113 -22.99 7.46 -29.37
CA THR A 113 -23.76 6.31 -28.89
C THR A 113 -22.84 5.10 -28.76
N VAL A 114 -23.01 4.32 -27.70
CA VAL A 114 -22.20 3.13 -27.40
C VAL A 114 -23.11 1.92 -27.22
N SER A 115 -22.78 0.84 -27.93
CA SER A 115 -23.41 -0.48 -27.79
C SER A 115 -22.34 -1.50 -27.36
N GLY A 116 -22.65 -2.41 -26.46
CA GLY A 116 -21.67 -3.39 -25.97
C GLY A 116 -22.19 -4.26 -24.82
N THR A 117 -21.28 -4.99 -24.16
CA THR A 117 -21.59 -5.78 -22.96
C THR A 117 -21.26 -4.96 -21.73
N VAL A 118 -22.16 -4.87 -20.76
CA VAL A 118 -21.79 -4.36 -19.42
C VAL A 118 -21.05 -5.46 -18.67
N THR A 119 -19.94 -5.12 -18.02
CA THR A 119 -19.05 -6.06 -17.34
C THR A 119 -18.41 -5.42 -16.11
N GLU A 120 -18.32 -6.17 -15.01
CA GLU A 120 -17.52 -5.82 -13.85
C GLU A 120 -16.05 -6.20 -14.09
N TYR A 121 -15.16 -5.21 -14.05
CA TYR A 121 -13.71 -5.43 -14.09
C TYR A 121 -13.11 -5.17 -12.71
N VAL A 122 -12.45 -6.15 -12.08
CA VAL A 122 -11.74 -5.94 -10.79
C VAL A 122 -10.27 -5.61 -11.07
N PRO A 123 -9.80 -4.37 -10.83
CA PRO A 123 -8.38 -4.02 -10.93
C PRO A 123 -7.55 -4.87 -9.96
N GLY A 124 -6.45 -5.46 -10.42
CA GLY A 124 -5.66 -6.42 -9.62
C GLY A 124 -6.25 -7.85 -9.55
N GLY A 125 -7.47 -8.06 -10.07
CA GLY A 125 -8.13 -9.36 -10.15
C GLY A 125 -8.96 -9.72 -8.90
N ALA A 126 -9.90 -10.66 -9.05
CA ALA A 126 -10.92 -10.96 -8.04
C ALA A 126 -10.38 -11.47 -6.69
N SER A 127 -9.12 -11.94 -6.61
CA SER A 127 -8.49 -12.36 -5.36
C SER A 127 -7.83 -11.22 -4.57
N SER A 128 -7.94 -9.97 -5.03
CA SER A 128 -7.34 -8.79 -4.38
C SER A 128 -8.21 -8.17 -3.27
N GLY A 129 -9.50 -8.52 -3.20
CA GLY A 129 -10.48 -7.83 -2.37
C GLY A 129 -10.87 -6.43 -2.88
N ASN A 130 -10.31 -5.96 -3.99
CA ASN A 130 -10.68 -4.67 -4.57
C ASN A 130 -12.14 -4.65 -5.05
N GLN A 131 -12.75 -3.46 -5.03
CA GLN A 131 -14.01 -3.20 -5.72
C GLN A 131 -13.84 -3.38 -7.25
N SER A 132 -14.93 -3.66 -7.95
CA SER A 132 -14.96 -3.66 -9.41
C SER A 132 -15.07 -2.24 -9.97
N LEU A 133 -14.92 -2.13 -11.28
CA LEU A 133 -15.31 -1.02 -12.12
C LEU A 133 -16.39 -1.51 -13.09
N THR A 134 -17.49 -0.76 -13.19
CA THR A 134 -18.49 -0.99 -14.23
C THR A 134 -17.97 -0.48 -15.57
N GLU A 135 -17.81 -1.37 -16.56
CA GLU A 135 -17.36 -0.98 -17.90
C GLU A 135 -18.22 -1.56 -19.04
N ILE A 136 -18.27 -0.85 -20.17
CA ILE A 136 -18.81 -1.37 -21.43
C ILE A 136 -17.69 -1.99 -22.25
N SER A 137 -17.69 -3.31 -22.36
CA SER A 137 -16.70 -4.09 -23.12
C SER A 137 -17.24 -4.56 -24.49
N LYS A 138 -16.30 -4.85 -25.40
CA LYS A 138 -16.55 -5.16 -26.83
C LYS A 138 -17.40 -4.09 -27.55
N PRO A 139 -17.07 -2.79 -27.41
CA PRO A 139 -17.95 -1.71 -27.81
C PRO A 139 -18.04 -1.52 -29.34
N THR A 140 -19.23 -1.17 -29.80
CA THR A 140 -19.46 -0.45 -31.07
C THR A 140 -19.77 1.00 -30.72
N VAL A 141 -19.02 1.94 -31.29
CA VAL A 141 -19.10 3.37 -30.96
C VAL A 141 -19.42 4.18 -32.20
N THR A 142 -20.48 4.99 -32.15
CA THR A 142 -20.87 5.93 -33.20
C THR A 142 -20.66 7.35 -32.70
N VAL A 143 -19.81 8.14 -33.35
CA VAL A 143 -19.70 9.59 -33.09
C VAL A 143 -20.85 10.30 -33.80
N VAL A 144 -21.69 10.99 -33.02
CA VAL A 144 -22.88 11.73 -33.48
C VAL A 144 -22.52 13.18 -33.80
N SER A 145 -21.70 13.81 -32.95
CA SER A 145 -21.16 15.16 -33.15
C SER A 145 -19.83 15.30 -32.38
N SER A 146 -19.00 16.27 -32.76
CA SER A 146 -17.71 16.56 -32.13
C SER A 146 -17.63 17.99 -31.62
N GLY A 147 -16.80 18.22 -30.60
CA GLY A 147 -16.57 19.57 -30.03
C GLY A 147 -17.74 20.11 -29.20
N ASN A 148 -18.55 19.23 -28.61
CA ASN A 148 -19.60 19.59 -27.67
C ASN A 148 -18.96 19.99 -26.32
N GLU A 149 -19.69 20.78 -25.52
CA GLU A 149 -19.31 21.04 -24.13
C GLU A 149 -19.37 19.74 -23.31
N VAL A 150 -18.34 19.49 -22.50
CA VAL A 150 -18.32 18.32 -21.60
C VAL A 150 -19.21 18.58 -20.38
N PRO A 151 -19.89 17.55 -19.83
CA PRO A 151 -20.66 17.69 -18.59
C PRO A 151 -19.85 18.32 -17.47
N ALA A 152 -20.45 19.29 -16.78
CA ALA A 152 -19.79 20.06 -15.74
C ALA A 152 -19.29 19.13 -14.61
N PRO A 153 -18.04 19.29 -14.14
CA PRO A 153 -17.44 18.35 -13.18
C PRO A 153 -18.09 18.45 -11.80
N VAL A 154 -18.36 17.29 -11.20
CA VAL A 154 -18.76 17.21 -9.78
C VAL A 154 -17.62 17.72 -8.92
N THR A 155 -17.90 18.65 -8.01
CA THR A 155 -16.87 19.25 -7.15
C THR A 155 -16.71 18.42 -5.87
N VAL A 156 -15.62 17.66 -5.79
CA VAL A 156 -15.23 16.89 -4.61
C VAL A 156 -14.51 17.84 -3.64
N SER A 157 -14.99 17.89 -2.40
CA SER A 157 -14.52 18.83 -1.38
C SER A 157 -14.73 18.29 0.03
N ALA A 158 -14.12 18.94 1.02
CA ALA A 158 -14.30 18.63 2.44
C ALA A 158 -15.75 18.51 2.90
N TRP A 159 -16.67 19.22 2.23
CA TRP A 159 -18.09 19.31 2.58
C TRP A 159 -18.96 18.31 1.82
N SER A 160 -18.46 17.72 0.73
CA SER A 160 -19.20 16.71 -0.05
C SER A 160 -18.85 15.28 0.37
N VAL A 161 -17.61 15.04 0.82
CA VAL A 161 -17.14 13.74 1.30
C VAL A 161 -17.62 13.51 2.76
N PRO A 162 -18.46 12.48 3.04
CA PRO A 162 -18.90 12.15 4.40
C PRO A 162 -17.77 11.78 5.37
N SER A 163 -18.06 11.77 6.67
CA SER A 163 -17.06 11.48 7.72
C SER A 163 -16.99 10.01 8.13
N GLU A 164 -18.06 9.24 7.98
CA GLU A 164 -17.98 7.79 8.13
C GLU A 164 -17.30 7.22 6.89
N TYR A 165 -16.41 6.25 7.07
CA TYR A 165 -15.58 5.78 5.96
C TYR A 165 -16.33 4.84 5.02
N ALA A 166 -16.87 3.74 5.54
CA ALA A 166 -17.57 2.70 4.78
C ALA A 166 -18.70 2.07 5.60
N PRO A 167 -19.73 1.48 4.99
CA PRO A 167 -20.72 0.67 5.69
C PRO A 167 -20.09 -0.61 6.28
N GLU A 168 -20.74 -1.18 7.30
CA GLU A 168 -20.44 -2.55 7.75
C GLU A 168 -20.86 -3.55 6.66
N GLY A 169 -19.99 -4.51 6.34
CA GLY A 169 -20.24 -5.54 5.34
C GLY A 169 -21.32 -6.54 5.72
N ASP A 170 -22.04 -7.08 4.73
CA ASP A 170 -23.09 -8.08 5.00
C ASP A 170 -22.47 -9.41 5.48
N PRO A 171 -22.72 -9.86 6.73
CA PRO A 171 -22.19 -11.13 7.22
C PRO A 171 -22.73 -12.36 6.47
N ALA A 172 -23.86 -12.24 5.76
CA ALA A 172 -24.37 -13.29 4.89
C ALA A 172 -23.63 -13.39 3.54
N ALA A 173 -22.85 -12.36 3.20
CA ALA A 173 -22.00 -12.27 2.00
C ALA A 173 -20.51 -12.13 2.36
N ASP A 174 -20.07 -12.78 3.44
CA ASP A 174 -18.68 -12.81 3.94
C ASP A 174 -18.10 -11.42 4.25
N GLY A 175 -18.94 -10.49 4.71
CA GLY A 175 -18.55 -9.10 4.98
C GLY A 175 -18.48 -8.24 3.71
N SER A 176 -19.04 -8.69 2.59
CA SER A 176 -19.05 -7.92 1.35
C SER A 176 -20.06 -6.77 1.39
N ILE A 177 -19.67 -5.61 0.85
CA ILE A 177 -20.53 -4.42 0.67
C ILE A 177 -21.12 -4.32 -0.74
N ASN A 178 -20.80 -5.26 -1.65
CA ASN A 178 -21.16 -5.16 -3.08
C ASN A 178 -22.68 -5.14 -3.34
N GLY A 179 -23.44 -5.90 -2.55
CA GLY A 179 -24.90 -5.96 -2.65
C GLY A 179 -25.65 -4.90 -1.82
N LEU A 180 -24.93 -4.02 -1.12
CA LEU A 180 -25.54 -2.97 -0.30
C LEU A 180 -25.89 -1.75 -1.16
N PRO A 181 -27.10 -1.17 -1.03
CA PRO A 181 -27.43 0.09 -1.66
C PRO A 181 -26.47 1.20 -1.19
N LEU A 182 -25.96 1.99 -2.12
CA LEU A 182 -25.05 3.09 -1.80
C LEU A 182 -25.75 4.13 -0.92
N ALA A 183 -25.05 4.62 0.10
CA ALA A 183 -25.43 5.80 0.90
C ALA A 183 -24.37 6.92 0.80
N PRO A 184 -24.23 7.62 -0.34
CA PRO A 184 -23.21 8.66 -0.60
C PRO A 184 -23.25 9.89 0.31
N ARG A 185 -24.30 10.04 1.11
CA ARG A 185 -24.43 11.11 2.12
C ARG A 185 -23.96 10.68 3.51
N THR A 186 -23.69 9.39 3.69
CA THR A 186 -23.31 8.76 4.95
C THR A 186 -21.86 8.30 4.91
N TYR A 187 -21.46 7.57 3.86
CA TYR A 187 -20.14 6.94 3.76
C TYR A 187 -19.28 7.54 2.65
N ALA A 188 -18.01 7.78 2.95
CA ALA A 188 -17.03 8.29 1.99
C ALA A 188 -16.79 7.30 0.83
N LEU A 189 -16.73 6.00 1.12
CA LEU A 189 -16.54 4.96 0.11
C LEU A 189 -17.71 4.94 -0.89
N ASP A 190 -18.94 5.04 -0.39
CA ASP A 190 -20.15 5.12 -1.25
C ASP A 190 -20.20 6.44 -2.05
N TYR A 191 -19.66 7.53 -1.51
CA TYR A 191 -19.60 8.82 -2.20
C TYR A 191 -18.64 8.84 -3.40
N TYR A 192 -17.49 8.16 -3.28
CA TYR A 192 -16.60 8.00 -4.43
C TYR A 192 -17.15 6.97 -5.42
N GLU A 193 -17.80 5.91 -4.94
CA GLU A 193 -18.44 4.91 -5.79
C GLU A 193 -19.56 5.52 -6.66
N SER A 194 -20.43 6.34 -6.09
CA SER A 194 -21.48 7.04 -6.85
C SER A 194 -20.94 8.09 -7.84
N LEU A 195 -19.61 8.22 -7.95
CA LEU A 195 -18.92 9.07 -8.92
C LEU A 195 -18.01 8.25 -9.86
N GLU A 196 -18.08 6.92 -9.85
CA GLU A 196 -17.27 6.05 -10.72
C GLU A 196 -17.40 6.46 -12.20
N GLY A 197 -16.27 6.72 -12.87
CA GLY A 197 -16.25 7.21 -14.25
C GLY A 197 -16.79 8.62 -14.50
N THR A 198 -17.46 9.23 -13.52
CA THR A 198 -17.99 10.60 -13.60
C THR A 198 -16.85 11.61 -13.65
N ASN A 199 -17.05 12.69 -14.42
CA ASN A 199 -16.14 13.82 -14.44
C ASN A 199 -16.14 14.55 -13.09
N ILE A 200 -15.01 14.55 -12.39
CA ILE A 200 -14.86 15.24 -11.10
C ILE A 200 -13.80 16.33 -11.16
N ARG A 201 -13.84 17.25 -10.19
CA ARG A 201 -12.76 18.18 -9.89
C ARG A 201 -12.51 18.33 -8.39
N VAL A 202 -11.26 18.59 -8.04
CA VAL A 202 -10.84 19.12 -6.75
C VAL A 202 -10.23 20.51 -6.93
N GLY A 203 -10.34 21.34 -5.90
CA GLY A 203 -9.63 22.63 -5.83
C GLY A 203 -8.22 22.48 -5.27
N THR A 204 -7.62 23.60 -4.87
CA THR A 204 -6.33 23.64 -4.17
C THR A 204 -6.32 22.67 -2.98
N SER A 205 -5.46 21.65 -3.03
CA SER A 205 -5.43 20.54 -2.07
C SER A 205 -4.00 20.28 -1.58
N ARG A 206 -3.86 19.87 -0.31
CA ARG A 206 -2.55 19.54 0.28
C ARG A 206 -2.14 18.12 -0.13
N VAL A 207 -0.88 17.94 -0.50
CA VAL A 207 -0.26 16.64 -0.78
C VAL A 207 -0.04 15.91 0.56
N VAL A 208 -0.54 14.68 0.65
CA VAL A 208 -0.46 13.80 1.85
C VAL A 208 0.31 12.51 1.59
N GLY A 209 0.61 12.21 0.32
CA GLY A 209 1.60 11.22 -0.10
C GLY A 209 2.37 11.78 -1.30
N ALA A 210 3.70 11.70 -1.23
CA ALA A 210 4.61 12.27 -2.22
C ALA A 210 4.45 11.66 -3.62
N THR A 211 5.02 12.30 -4.63
CA THR A 211 5.06 11.74 -5.99
C THR A 211 5.91 10.48 -6.04
N ASP A 212 5.32 9.39 -6.53
CA ASP A 212 5.96 8.08 -6.61
C ASP A 212 6.61 7.78 -8.00
N PRO A 213 7.32 6.64 -8.16
CA PRO A 213 7.89 6.23 -9.45
C PRO A 213 6.86 5.90 -10.54
N HIS A 214 5.58 5.73 -10.19
CA HIS A 214 4.47 5.47 -11.12
C HIS A 214 3.82 6.77 -11.64
N ALA A 215 4.32 7.93 -11.22
CA ALA A 215 3.78 9.25 -11.52
C ALA A 215 2.37 9.46 -10.94
N GLU A 216 2.20 9.00 -9.71
CA GLU A 216 1.01 9.17 -8.87
C GLU A 216 1.37 10.03 -7.67
N LEU A 217 0.41 10.78 -7.11
CA LEU A 217 0.55 11.41 -5.79
C LEU A 217 -0.80 11.38 -5.07
N TRP A 218 -0.80 11.61 -3.76
CA TRP A 218 -2.03 11.63 -2.97
C TRP A 218 -2.29 13.02 -2.40
N VAL A 219 -3.52 13.51 -2.57
CA VAL A 219 -3.99 14.77 -1.97
C VAL A 219 -5.10 14.51 -0.94
N THR A 220 -5.34 15.48 -0.06
CA THR A 220 -6.55 15.51 0.78
C THR A 220 -7.45 16.70 0.44
N VAL A 221 -8.76 16.44 0.31
CA VAL A 221 -9.79 17.49 0.32
C VAL A 221 -10.22 17.90 1.72
N LYS A 222 -9.81 17.18 2.77
CA LYS A 222 -10.05 17.47 4.20
C LYS A 222 -8.73 17.77 4.93
N PRO A 223 -8.17 18.98 4.85
CA PRO A 223 -6.83 19.28 5.38
C PRO A 223 -6.71 19.27 6.92
N TRP A 224 -7.82 19.11 7.65
CA TRP A 224 -7.91 18.97 9.10
C TRP A 224 -8.18 17.54 9.60
N GLU A 225 -8.34 16.58 8.68
CA GLU A 225 -8.63 15.19 9.04
C GLU A 225 -7.30 14.50 9.39
N ASN A 226 -7.15 14.19 10.69
CA ASN A 226 -5.96 13.58 11.29
C ASN A 226 -4.63 14.22 10.85
N ASP A 227 -4.58 15.56 10.77
CA ASP A 227 -3.43 16.25 10.22
C ASP A 227 -2.15 16.08 11.05
N ASN A 228 -1.03 15.87 10.36
CA ASN A 228 0.29 15.84 10.97
C ASN A 228 0.98 17.22 10.80
N ARG A 229 2.00 17.52 11.63
CA ARG A 229 2.67 18.84 11.63
C ARG A 229 3.45 19.16 10.34
N ARG A 230 3.72 18.14 9.53
CA ARG A 230 4.55 18.18 8.32
C ARG A 230 3.69 18.10 7.05
N GLY A 231 2.36 17.98 7.19
CA GLY A 231 1.37 18.08 6.12
C GLY A 231 0.71 16.76 5.71
N GLY A 232 1.12 15.62 6.27
CA GLY A 232 0.47 14.32 6.05
C GLY A 232 -0.87 14.17 6.78
N ALA A 233 -1.44 12.96 6.67
CA ALA A 233 -2.68 12.56 7.35
C ALA A 233 -2.44 11.23 8.08
N VAL A 234 -2.46 11.25 9.42
CA VAL A 234 -2.15 10.08 10.25
C VAL A 234 -3.29 9.07 10.21
N TYR A 235 -2.95 7.79 10.09
CA TYR A 235 -3.89 6.68 10.31
C TYR A 235 -3.62 6.07 11.69
N GLY A 236 -4.32 6.56 12.72
CA GLY A 236 -4.00 6.31 14.14
C GLY A 236 -4.84 5.24 14.85
N SER A 237 -5.76 4.59 14.12
CA SER A 237 -6.60 3.47 14.54
C SER A 237 -7.32 2.88 13.31
N TYR A 238 -7.82 1.64 13.44
CA TYR A 238 -8.70 1.00 12.43
C TYR A 238 -10.08 1.69 12.24
N GLU A 239 -10.35 2.78 12.96
CA GLU A 239 -11.58 3.60 12.92
C GLU A 239 -11.31 5.05 12.49
N SER A 240 -10.06 5.38 12.11
CA SER A 240 -9.62 6.74 11.73
C SER A 240 -9.09 6.81 10.29
N GLN A 241 -9.71 6.05 9.39
CA GLN A 241 -9.45 6.09 7.96
C GLN A 241 -9.61 7.54 7.44
N ASN A 242 -8.60 8.03 6.74
CA ASN A 242 -8.64 9.38 6.15
C ASN A 242 -9.55 9.37 4.90
N THR A 243 -10.80 9.83 5.08
CA THR A 243 -11.87 9.88 4.08
C THR A 243 -11.60 10.87 2.95
N GLY A 244 -10.90 11.97 3.24
CA GLY A 244 -10.63 13.05 2.30
C GLY A 244 -9.50 12.75 1.30
N ARG A 245 -8.84 11.58 1.38
CA ARG A 245 -7.74 11.20 0.48
C ARG A 245 -8.25 10.88 -0.92
N LEU A 246 -7.52 11.35 -1.94
CA LEU A 246 -7.76 11.05 -3.33
C LEU A 246 -6.41 10.91 -4.05
N GLN A 247 -6.24 9.84 -4.83
CA GLN A 247 -5.05 9.71 -5.68
C GLN A 247 -5.20 10.60 -6.93
N ILE A 248 -4.12 11.23 -7.34
CA ILE A 248 -4.03 11.98 -8.59
C ILE A 248 -3.06 11.25 -9.53
N GLN A 249 -3.51 10.94 -10.74
CA GLN A 249 -2.70 10.49 -11.87
C GLN A 249 -2.85 11.49 -13.02
N SER A 250 -1.91 11.54 -13.96
CA SER A 250 -2.18 12.22 -15.24
C SER A 250 -2.92 11.29 -16.20
N LEU A 251 -3.90 11.85 -16.93
CA LEU A 251 -4.42 11.28 -18.16
C LEU A 251 -3.64 11.74 -19.40
N ILE A 252 -2.84 12.81 -19.25
CA ILE A 252 -1.96 13.33 -20.29
C ILE A 252 -0.71 12.42 -20.33
N PRO A 253 -0.26 11.95 -21.51
CA PRO A 253 0.95 11.15 -21.60
C PRO A 253 2.17 11.89 -21.03
N LEU A 254 2.96 11.24 -20.16
CA LEU A 254 4.10 11.85 -19.46
C LEU A 254 5.15 12.47 -20.40
N ALA A 255 5.25 11.99 -21.64
CA ALA A 255 6.13 12.55 -22.68
C ALA A 255 5.63 13.88 -23.27
N GLN A 256 4.36 14.25 -23.06
CA GLN A 256 3.77 15.53 -23.44
C GLN A 256 3.76 16.51 -22.26
N GLN A 257 3.41 16.02 -21.07
CA GLN A 257 3.46 16.76 -19.82
C GLN A 257 4.00 15.84 -18.71
N PRO A 258 5.23 16.08 -18.22
CA PRO A 258 5.75 15.38 -17.05
C PRO A 258 4.83 15.61 -15.84
N PHE A 259 4.61 14.55 -15.06
CA PHE A 259 3.91 14.67 -13.78
C PHE A 259 4.78 15.43 -12.79
N PRO A 260 4.22 16.34 -11.96
CA PRO A 260 5.01 17.12 -11.04
C PRO A 260 5.56 16.24 -9.90
N LYS A 261 6.78 16.52 -9.47
CA LYS A 261 7.29 16.04 -8.19
C LYS A 261 6.74 16.92 -7.07
N ALA A 262 6.24 16.29 -6.02
CA ALA A 262 5.77 16.91 -4.80
C ALA A 262 6.15 16.04 -3.61
N ASN A 263 6.41 16.68 -2.47
CA ASN A 263 6.59 16.03 -1.18
C ASN A 263 5.32 16.20 -0.34
N VAL A 264 5.22 15.48 0.78
CA VAL A 264 4.14 15.67 1.76
C VAL A 264 4.15 17.12 2.27
N GLY A 265 2.96 17.70 2.40
CA GLY A 265 2.78 19.10 2.83
C GLY A 265 2.84 20.14 1.72
N ASP A 266 3.33 19.79 0.52
CA ASP A 266 3.20 20.62 -0.67
C ASP A 266 1.72 20.84 -1.04
N VAL A 267 1.47 21.80 -1.93
CA VAL A 267 0.10 22.17 -2.32
C VAL A 267 -0.08 22.01 -3.83
N LEU A 268 -1.02 21.15 -4.25
CA LEU A 268 -1.49 21.10 -5.62
C LEU A 268 -2.49 22.24 -5.84
N ALA A 269 -2.02 23.38 -6.33
CA ALA A 269 -2.76 24.63 -6.43
C ALA A 269 -3.58 24.75 -7.73
N GLY A 270 -4.75 25.36 -7.62
CA GLY A 270 -5.69 25.54 -8.73
C GLY A 270 -6.71 24.40 -8.83
N THR A 271 -7.17 24.11 -10.04
CA THR A 271 -8.14 23.04 -10.29
C THR A 271 -7.43 21.81 -10.85
N THR A 272 -7.72 20.64 -10.27
CA THR A 272 -7.38 19.34 -10.87
C THR A 272 -8.68 18.64 -11.23
N GLU A 273 -8.82 18.18 -12.48
CA GLU A 273 -10.08 17.76 -13.07
C GLU A 273 -9.89 16.61 -14.07
N GLY A 274 -10.78 15.61 -14.00
CA GLY A 274 -10.69 14.38 -14.78
C GLY A 274 -11.79 13.38 -14.41
N PRO A 275 -11.98 12.30 -15.19
CA PRO A 275 -12.81 11.18 -14.77
C PRO A 275 -12.27 10.54 -13.48
N LEU A 276 -13.16 10.14 -12.58
CA LEU A 276 -12.81 9.28 -11.46
C LEU A 276 -12.67 7.83 -11.94
N ASP A 277 -11.64 7.14 -11.43
CA ASP A 277 -11.27 5.78 -11.78
C ASP A 277 -10.86 5.01 -10.51
N PHE A 278 -10.61 3.70 -10.62
CA PHE A 278 -10.13 2.87 -9.51
C PHE A 278 -8.86 2.11 -9.90
N ASN A 279 -7.83 2.15 -9.05
CA ASN A 279 -6.52 1.55 -9.36
C ASN A 279 -6.37 0.10 -8.84
N GLN A 280 -5.41 -0.65 -9.39
CA GLN A 280 -5.17 -2.06 -9.03
C GLN A 280 -4.58 -2.30 -7.63
N TYR A 281 -4.08 -1.25 -6.98
CA TYR A 281 -3.53 -1.29 -5.62
C TYR A 281 -4.58 -0.86 -4.56
N GLY A 282 -5.82 -0.64 -5.00
CA GLY A 282 -6.91 -0.10 -4.20
C GLY A 282 -6.81 1.40 -4.03
N GLY A 283 -7.72 2.15 -4.66
CA GLY A 283 -7.85 3.58 -4.45
C GLY A 283 -8.63 4.29 -5.53
N TYR A 284 -9.54 5.17 -5.12
CA TYR A 284 -10.20 6.11 -6.02
C TYR A 284 -9.18 7.15 -6.53
N THR A 285 -9.17 7.31 -7.86
CA THR A 285 -8.09 7.97 -8.60
C THR A 285 -8.67 8.98 -9.57
N LEU A 286 -8.32 10.26 -9.42
CA LEU A 286 -8.66 11.30 -10.37
C LEU A 286 -7.67 11.24 -11.54
N THR A 287 -8.16 10.84 -12.72
CA THR A 287 -7.34 10.75 -13.94
C THR A 287 -7.26 12.12 -14.63
N ALA A 288 -6.35 12.96 -14.15
CA ALA A 288 -6.30 14.39 -14.45
C ALA A 288 -6.02 14.68 -15.93
N ARG A 289 -7.02 15.24 -16.64
CA ARG A 289 -6.84 15.91 -17.94
C ARG A 289 -6.51 17.40 -17.78
N THR A 290 -6.87 17.97 -16.65
CA THR A 290 -6.41 19.28 -16.16
C THR A 290 -5.74 19.03 -14.82
N LEU A 291 -4.47 19.40 -14.68
CA LEU A 291 -3.70 19.19 -13.46
C LEU A 291 -3.34 20.53 -12.83
N GLY A 292 -3.48 20.63 -11.50
CA GLY A 292 -3.01 21.78 -10.73
C GLY A 292 -1.49 21.96 -10.81
N THR A 293 -1.01 23.11 -10.34
CA THR A 293 0.43 23.39 -10.25
C THR A 293 0.91 23.10 -8.83
N VAL A 294 2.00 22.35 -8.67
CA VAL A 294 2.58 22.11 -7.34
C VAL A 294 3.30 23.36 -6.85
N GLU A 295 2.90 23.82 -5.66
CA GLU A 295 3.61 24.79 -4.84
C GLU A 295 4.43 24.05 -3.79
N ASP A 296 5.76 24.04 -3.97
CA ASP A 296 6.73 23.57 -2.98
C ASP A 296 6.61 24.38 -1.68
N ARG A 297 6.47 23.68 -0.55
CA ARG A 297 6.36 24.27 0.79
C ARG A 297 7.65 24.20 1.60
N GLY A 298 8.73 23.73 0.99
CA GLY A 298 10.08 23.73 1.55
C GLY A 298 10.26 22.70 2.65
N LEU A 299 9.66 21.52 2.52
CA LEU A 299 9.83 20.43 3.47
C LEU A 299 11.31 20.05 3.57
N THR A 300 11.86 20.05 4.79
CA THR A 300 13.25 19.68 5.05
C THR A 300 13.34 18.33 5.77
N ARG A 301 14.29 17.50 5.32
CA ARG A 301 14.70 16.27 6.02
C ARG A 301 15.16 16.58 7.44
N GLU A 302 14.71 15.81 8.41
CA GLU A 302 14.98 16.04 9.83
C GLU A 302 16.37 15.60 10.26
N ARG A 303 16.83 16.17 11.37
CA ARG A 303 18.04 15.74 12.08
C ARG A 303 17.74 15.59 13.55
N THR A 304 17.98 14.41 14.08
CA THR A 304 17.86 14.15 15.51
C THR A 304 19.12 14.62 16.26
N ARG A 305 19.00 14.89 17.56
CA ARG A 305 20.12 15.36 18.39
C ARG A 305 21.18 14.27 18.58
N PRO A 306 22.48 14.60 18.75
CA PRO A 306 23.45 13.62 19.24
C PRO A 306 23.11 13.14 20.67
N GLN A 307 23.53 11.90 20.96
CA GLN A 307 23.49 11.33 22.30
C GLN A 307 24.58 11.93 23.20
N ARG A 308 24.27 12.00 24.50
CA ARG A 308 25.22 12.50 25.51
C ARG A 308 26.16 11.36 25.96
N ASN A 309 27.33 11.68 26.51
CA ASN A 309 28.32 10.68 26.95
C ASN A 309 27.80 9.62 27.96
N GLY A 310 26.72 9.94 28.69
CA GLY A 310 26.03 9.03 29.62
C GLY A 310 24.72 8.45 29.09
N GLU A 311 24.36 8.73 27.84
CA GLU A 311 23.23 8.14 27.12
C GLU A 311 23.75 7.10 26.12
N LEU A 312 23.00 6.01 25.97
CA LEU A 312 23.11 5.02 24.92
C LEU A 312 22.07 5.37 23.84
N ALA A 313 22.50 5.49 22.58
CA ALA A 313 21.61 5.58 21.42
C ALA A 313 21.47 4.22 20.73
N VAL A 314 20.23 3.76 20.58
CA VAL A 314 19.88 2.54 19.84
C VAL A 314 18.89 2.95 18.75
N ALA A 315 19.22 2.69 17.48
CA ALA A 315 18.44 3.07 16.31
C ALA A 315 18.06 1.86 15.46
N THR A 316 17.08 2.02 14.58
CA THR A 316 16.68 1.03 13.56
C THR A 316 16.53 1.71 12.21
N TYR A 317 16.88 1.02 11.11
CA TYR A 317 16.77 1.56 9.75
C TYR A 317 16.66 0.44 8.70
N ASN A 318 15.47 0.28 8.12
CA ASN A 318 15.29 -0.47 6.89
C ASN A 318 15.99 0.26 5.72
N VAL A 319 16.96 -0.40 5.07
CA VAL A 319 17.78 0.17 3.99
C VAL A 319 17.32 -0.23 2.58
N GLU A 320 16.09 -0.74 2.45
CA GLU A 320 15.41 -1.07 1.19
C GLU A 320 16.24 -1.96 0.27
N ASN A 321 16.27 -3.27 0.57
CA ASN A 321 16.93 -4.31 -0.22
C ASN A 321 18.40 -4.03 -0.61
N LEU A 322 19.19 -3.41 0.28
CA LEU A 322 20.56 -3.00 0.00
C LEU A 322 21.47 -4.19 -0.35
N ASP A 323 22.08 -4.17 -1.53
CA ASP A 323 23.01 -5.20 -2.04
C ASP A 323 24.26 -4.59 -2.74
N PRO A 324 25.35 -5.34 -2.99
CA PRO A 324 26.58 -4.77 -3.55
C PRO A 324 26.44 -4.19 -4.97
N SER A 325 25.42 -4.59 -5.71
CA SER A 325 25.08 -4.12 -7.07
C SER A 325 24.37 -2.76 -7.09
N ASP A 326 23.80 -2.33 -5.96
CA ASP A 326 23.22 -0.99 -5.83
C ASP A 326 24.26 0.12 -6.14
N PRO A 327 23.85 1.24 -6.76
CA PRO A 327 24.73 2.37 -7.05
C PRO A 327 25.44 2.90 -5.80
N GLN A 328 26.66 3.41 -5.95
CA GLN A 328 27.42 3.96 -4.82
C GLN A 328 26.67 5.13 -4.16
N GLU A 329 25.94 5.89 -4.96
CA GLU A 329 25.10 7.01 -4.53
C GLU A 329 24.04 6.59 -3.49
N LYS A 330 23.50 5.36 -3.55
CA LYS A 330 22.57 4.84 -2.54
C LYS A 330 23.30 4.56 -1.23
N PHE A 331 24.48 3.92 -1.29
CA PHE A 331 25.32 3.67 -0.11
C PHE A 331 25.75 4.98 0.56
N ASP A 332 26.15 5.97 -0.22
CA ASP A 332 26.57 7.29 0.26
C ASP A 332 25.39 8.03 0.91
N ALA A 333 24.21 8.04 0.28
CA ALA A 333 23.02 8.71 0.83
C ALA A 333 22.49 8.04 2.13
N LEU A 334 22.51 6.71 2.21
CA LEU A 334 22.20 5.97 3.43
C LEU A 334 23.26 6.21 4.53
N ALA A 335 24.53 6.34 4.15
CA ALA A 335 25.62 6.65 5.08
C ALA A 335 25.50 8.07 5.65
N ASP A 336 25.22 9.06 4.81
CA ASP A 336 24.91 10.43 5.22
C ASP A 336 23.70 10.46 6.17
N ALA A 337 22.64 9.67 5.90
CA ALA A 337 21.51 9.54 6.80
C ALA A 337 21.91 8.99 8.19
N VAL A 338 22.80 8.00 8.26
CA VAL A 338 23.33 7.48 9.54
C VAL A 338 24.19 8.50 10.28
N VAL A 339 25.06 9.22 9.57
CA VAL A 339 26.02 10.16 10.16
C VAL A 339 25.35 11.47 10.55
N GLU A 340 24.72 12.13 9.59
CA GLU A 340 24.21 13.50 9.71
C GLU A 340 22.79 13.55 10.25
N ASN A 341 21.87 12.70 9.79
CA ASN A 341 20.46 12.74 10.21
C ASN A 341 20.24 12.01 11.54
N LEU A 342 20.70 10.75 11.69
CA LEU A 342 20.63 9.96 12.92
C LEU A 342 21.65 10.35 14.00
N ALA A 343 22.63 11.18 13.64
CA ALA A 343 23.72 11.65 14.51
C ALA A 343 24.63 10.52 15.04
N SER A 344 24.94 9.52 14.19
CA SER A 344 25.84 8.39 14.50
C SER A 344 25.46 7.64 15.80
N PRO A 345 24.36 6.85 15.82
CA PRO A 345 23.92 6.11 17.00
C PRO A 345 24.97 5.12 17.51
N ASP A 346 24.89 4.70 18.78
CA ASP A 346 25.89 3.80 19.37
C ASP A 346 25.67 2.34 18.94
N ILE A 347 24.41 1.97 18.72
CA ILE A 347 23.96 0.70 18.15
C ILE A 347 22.90 1.03 17.09
N LEU A 348 23.02 0.43 15.92
CA LEU A 348 22.05 0.51 14.83
C LEU A 348 21.67 -0.91 14.42
N ALA A 349 20.38 -1.23 14.53
CA ALA A 349 19.80 -2.37 13.84
C ALA A 349 19.51 -1.96 12.40
N LEU A 350 19.82 -2.84 11.46
CA LEU A 350 19.53 -2.69 10.04
C LEU A 350 18.62 -3.82 9.59
N GLU A 351 17.71 -3.49 8.69
CA GLU A 351 16.77 -4.38 8.04
C GLU A 351 16.97 -4.30 6.52
N GLU A 352 16.63 -5.38 5.82
CA GLU A 352 16.79 -5.48 4.35
C GLU A 352 18.23 -5.43 3.81
N ILE A 353 19.20 -5.88 4.62
CA ILE A 353 20.52 -6.22 4.10
C ILE A 353 20.43 -7.52 3.28
N GLN A 354 20.77 -7.44 1.99
CA GLN A 354 20.89 -8.58 1.09
C GLN A 354 22.28 -9.23 1.13
N ASP A 355 22.39 -10.42 0.54
CA ASP A 355 23.65 -11.15 0.47
C ASP A 355 24.57 -10.52 -0.59
N ASP A 356 25.77 -11.07 -0.70
CA ASP A 356 26.83 -10.56 -1.59
C ASP A 356 26.45 -10.62 -3.09
N THR A 357 25.30 -11.19 -3.46
CA THR A 357 24.81 -11.34 -4.83
C THR A 357 23.41 -10.75 -5.08
N GLY A 358 22.82 -10.11 -4.07
CA GLY A 358 21.49 -9.49 -4.14
C GLY A 358 20.40 -10.49 -4.50
N ALA A 359 19.43 -10.11 -5.32
CA ALA A 359 18.34 -10.99 -5.76
C ALA A 359 18.77 -12.21 -6.64
N THR A 360 20.07 -12.46 -6.81
CA THR A 360 20.60 -13.58 -7.61
C THR A 360 20.59 -14.88 -6.82
N ASN A 361 19.61 -15.75 -7.07
CA ASN A 361 19.51 -17.06 -6.41
C ASN A 361 20.59 -18.05 -6.90
N ASP A 362 21.83 -17.91 -6.41
CA ASP A 362 22.97 -18.80 -6.73
C ASP A 362 23.45 -19.67 -5.55
N GLY A 363 22.86 -19.48 -4.36
CA GLY A 363 23.20 -20.20 -3.13
C GLY A 363 24.12 -19.44 -2.18
N THR A 364 24.54 -18.22 -2.53
CA THR A 364 25.20 -17.29 -1.60
C THR A 364 24.25 -16.90 -0.47
N VAL A 365 24.75 -16.88 0.78
CA VAL A 365 23.97 -16.45 1.97
C VAL A 365 24.70 -15.40 2.83
N SER A 366 25.98 -15.15 2.55
CA SER A 366 26.78 -14.18 3.30
C SER A 366 26.53 -12.77 2.78
N ALA A 367 26.46 -11.80 3.69
CA ALA A 367 26.30 -10.37 3.39
C ALA A 367 27.58 -9.56 3.72
N ALA A 368 28.73 -10.22 3.77
CA ALA A 368 29.98 -9.62 4.24
C ALA A 368 30.47 -8.47 3.32
N GLN A 369 30.26 -8.56 2.02
CA GLN A 369 30.57 -7.50 1.06
C GLN A 369 29.54 -6.37 1.14
N THR A 370 28.26 -6.69 1.25
CA THR A 370 27.17 -5.71 1.42
C THR A 370 27.40 -4.83 2.65
N VAL A 371 27.58 -5.46 3.82
CA VAL A 371 27.80 -4.76 5.09
C VAL A 371 29.12 -4.00 5.05
N LYS A 372 30.19 -4.56 4.47
CA LYS A 372 31.47 -3.84 4.34
C LYS A 372 31.35 -2.58 3.47
N LYS A 373 30.68 -2.67 2.31
CA LYS A 373 30.47 -1.51 1.42
C LYS A 373 29.71 -0.39 2.15
N PHE A 374 28.74 -0.75 3.00
CA PHE A 374 28.00 0.22 3.80
C PHE A 374 28.82 0.80 4.97
N THR A 375 29.57 0.01 5.72
CA THR A 375 30.41 0.56 6.80
C THR A 375 31.59 1.38 6.26
N ASP A 376 32.16 1.02 5.11
CA ASP A 376 33.14 1.86 4.39
C ASP A 376 32.53 3.22 4.00
N ALA A 377 31.29 3.25 3.50
CA ALA A 377 30.58 4.48 3.16
C ALA A 377 30.28 5.35 4.39
N ILE A 378 29.86 4.75 5.52
CA ILE A 378 29.67 5.47 6.79
C ILE A 378 30.97 6.13 7.27
N VAL A 379 32.11 5.43 7.15
CA VAL A 379 33.43 6.02 7.47
C VAL A 379 33.80 7.14 6.49
N ALA A 380 33.48 7.00 5.20
CA ALA A 380 33.72 8.04 4.20
C ALA A 380 32.89 9.31 4.44
N ALA A 381 31.66 9.18 4.91
CA ALA A 381 30.79 10.26 5.37
C ALA A 381 31.27 10.92 6.68
N GLY A 382 32.32 10.40 7.33
CA GLY A 382 32.86 10.92 8.60
C GLY A 382 32.25 10.31 9.86
N GLY A 383 31.48 9.22 9.71
CA GLY A 383 30.93 8.43 10.80
C GLY A 383 31.95 7.54 11.51
N PRO A 384 31.52 6.83 12.56
CA PRO A 384 32.38 5.89 13.27
C PRO A 384 32.71 4.66 12.42
N ALA A 385 33.88 4.06 12.65
CA ALA A 385 34.20 2.73 12.15
C ALA A 385 33.39 1.68 12.92
N TYR A 386 32.14 1.48 12.52
CA TYR A 386 31.24 0.51 13.11
C TYR A 386 31.77 -0.93 12.99
N GLU A 387 31.81 -1.65 14.11
CA GLU A 387 31.83 -3.12 14.08
C GLU A 387 30.41 -3.63 13.80
N TRP A 388 30.31 -4.88 13.32
CA TRP A 388 29.02 -5.49 13.00
C TRP A 388 28.89 -6.93 13.47
N ARG A 389 27.64 -7.39 13.65
CA ARG A 389 27.27 -8.79 13.91
C ARG A 389 25.98 -9.14 13.17
N SER A 390 25.94 -10.35 12.63
CA SER A 390 24.82 -10.94 11.88
C SER A 390 24.84 -12.46 12.07
N VAL A 391 23.79 -13.14 11.60
CA VAL A 391 23.74 -14.59 11.42
C VAL A 391 23.23 -14.84 10.00
N ASP A 392 24.07 -15.41 9.13
CA ASP A 392 23.66 -15.80 7.78
C ASP A 392 22.48 -16.80 7.87
N PRO A 393 21.41 -16.64 7.06
CA PRO A 393 20.26 -17.55 7.08
C PRO A 393 20.55 -18.86 6.31
N VAL A 394 19.58 -19.78 6.31
CA VAL A 394 19.58 -20.89 5.35
C VAL A 394 19.06 -20.38 4.00
N ASN A 395 19.72 -20.79 2.91
CA ASN A 395 19.46 -20.30 1.56
C ASN A 395 17.99 -20.49 1.14
N ASN A 396 17.30 -19.38 0.86
CA ASN A 396 15.88 -19.29 0.53
C ASN A 396 14.88 -19.75 1.63
N GLU A 397 15.28 -19.84 2.91
CA GLU A 397 14.38 -20.20 4.03
C GLU A 397 14.00 -19.02 4.96
N ASP A 398 14.64 -17.86 4.81
CA ASP A 398 14.17 -16.58 5.36
C ASP A 398 13.49 -15.81 4.21
N GLY A 399 12.20 -15.51 4.34
CA GLY A 399 11.43 -14.87 3.26
C GLY A 399 11.75 -13.39 3.04
N GLY A 400 11.18 -12.78 2.00
CA GLY A 400 11.53 -11.42 1.54
C GLY A 400 11.65 -11.40 0.03
N GLN A 401 12.57 -10.60 -0.52
CA GLN A 401 12.88 -10.68 -1.94
C GLN A 401 13.47 -12.07 -2.27
N PRO A 402 12.87 -12.83 -3.21
CA PRO A 402 13.37 -14.14 -3.59
C PRO A 402 14.83 -14.10 -4.02
N GLY A 403 15.64 -15.05 -3.55
CA GLY A 403 17.07 -15.16 -3.86
C GLY A 403 18.00 -14.33 -2.96
N GLY A 404 17.57 -13.20 -2.40
CA GLY A 404 18.47 -12.26 -1.69
C GLY A 404 18.67 -12.50 -0.20
N ASN A 405 18.08 -13.57 0.36
CA ASN A 405 18.32 -14.08 1.72
C ASN A 405 18.22 -13.04 2.86
N ILE A 406 17.34 -12.03 2.74
CA ILE A 406 17.28 -10.83 3.60
C ILE A 406 17.48 -11.12 5.09
N ARG A 407 18.33 -10.34 5.77
CA ARG A 407 18.62 -10.49 7.20
C ARG A 407 18.59 -9.18 7.99
N GLN A 408 18.66 -9.29 9.31
CA GLN A 408 18.97 -8.18 10.20
C GLN A 408 20.48 -8.13 10.47
N VAL A 409 21.02 -6.94 10.64
CA VAL A 409 22.44 -6.74 11.01
C VAL A 409 22.53 -5.71 12.14
N PHE A 410 23.37 -5.98 13.14
CA PHE A 410 23.78 -4.94 14.09
C PHE A 410 25.03 -4.25 13.58
N LEU A 411 25.03 -2.92 13.52
CA LEU A 411 26.22 -2.07 13.54
C LEU A 411 26.37 -1.46 14.93
N PHE A 412 27.59 -1.30 15.46
CA PHE A 412 27.81 -0.71 16.78
C PHE A 412 29.17 -0.04 16.93
N ASN A 413 29.22 1.09 17.64
CA ASN A 413 30.43 1.91 17.76
C ASN A 413 31.33 1.35 18.87
N PRO A 414 32.50 0.73 18.54
CA PRO A 414 33.36 0.09 19.52
C PRO A 414 34.00 1.07 20.53
N GLU A 415 34.00 2.39 20.24
CA GLU A 415 34.46 3.41 21.19
C GLU A 415 33.46 3.67 22.33
N ARG A 416 32.19 3.27 22.16
CA ARG A 416 31.10 3.58 23.11
C ARG A 416 30.41 2.36 23.70
N VAL A 417 30.33 1.26 22.96
CA VAL A 417 29.71 -0.01 23.37
C VAL A 417 30.60 -1.18 23.00
N SER A 418 30.54 -2.26 23.78
CA SER A 418 31.16 -3.54 23.43
C SER A 418 30.10 -4.61 23.28
N PHE A 419 30.25 -5.49 22.29
CA PHE A 419 29.40 -6.66 22.10
C PHE A 419 29.93 -7.86 22.91
N THR A 420 29.06 -8.63 23.56
CA THR A 420 29.42 -9.90 24.20
C THR A 420 29.26 -11.03 23.18
N ASP A 421 30.37 -11.45 22.56
CA ASP A 421 30.36 -12.62 21.66
C ASP A 421 30.25 -13.95 22.45
N ARG A 422 29.26 -14.77 22.09
CA ARG A 422 29.04 -16.13 22.62
C ARG A 422 28.84 -17.09 21.44
N ALA A 423 29.83 -17.95 21.22
CA ALA A 423 29.93 -18.83 20.05
C ALA A 423 28.83 -19.90 19.98
N GLY A 424 28.53 -20.37 18.76
CA GLY A 424 27.53 -21.40 18.48
C GLY A 424 26.20 -20.87 17.90
N GLY A 425 26.10 -19.56 17.63
CA GLY A 425 25.00 -18.99 16.86
C GLY A 425 25.10 -19.37 15.38
N ASP A 426 24.01 -19.90 14.84
CA ASP A 426 23.80 -20.19 13.42
C ASP A 426 22.32 -19.97 13.05
N ALA A 427 21.95 -20.20 11.79
CA ALA A 427 20.59 -19.97 11.28
C ALA A 427 19.49 -20.79 11.98
N THR A 428 19.82 -21.95 12.54
CA THR A 428 18.88 -22.97 13.03
C THR A 428 18.99 -23.23 14.54
N THR A 429 20.06 -22.77 15.19
CA THR A 429 20.26 -22.92 16.64
C THR A 429 19.68 -21.72 17.41
N ALA A 430 18.67 -21.99 18.24
CA ALA A 430 18.02 -20.99 19.10
C ALA A 430 18.98 -20.41 20.15
N THR A 431 18.97 -19.09 20.33
CA THR A 431 19.49 -18.48 21.56
C THR A 431 18.44 -18.54 22.68
N GLY A 432 18.88 -18.92 23.87
CA GLY A 432 18.07 -18.94 25.08
C GLY A 432 18.62 -17.99 26.14
N VAL A 433 17.92 -17.90 27.26
CA VAL A 433 18.28 -17.03 28.39
C VAL A 433 18.78 -17.88 29.55
N VAL A 434 19.92 -17.51 30.13
CA VAL A 434 20.47 -18.10 31.35
C VAL A 434 20.71 -17.04 32.43
N ARG A 435 20.82 -17.49 33.68
CA ARG A 435 21.15 -16.60 34.81
C ARG A 435 22.63 -16.76 35.20
N GLU A 436 23.48 -15.87 34.72
CA GLU A 436 24.90 -15.82 35.09
C GLU A 436 25.15 -14.79 36.20
N ARG A 437 25.74 -15.24 37.32
CA ARG A 437 26.09 -14.36 38.47
C ARG A 437 24.94 -13.47 38.98
N GLY A 438 23.70 -13.94 38.82
CA GLY A 438 22.49 -13.21 39.23
C GLY A 438 21.95 -12.19 38.22
N ARG A 439 22.48 -12.18 36.98
CA ARG A 439 22.00 -11.38 35.84
C ARG A 439 21.49 -12.29 34.73
N ALA A 440 20.62 -11.77 33.87
CA ALA A 440 20.34 -12.41 32.59
C ALA A 440 21.60 -12.39 31.70
N ALA A 441 21.74 -13.40 30.85
CA ALA A 441 22.77 -13.56 29.83
C ALA A 441 22.18 -14.40 28.68
N LEU A 442 22.62 -14.17 27.45
CA LEU A 442 22.24 -15.06 26.34
C LEU A 442 23.06 -16.36 26.39
N THR A 443 22.55 -17.44 25.81
CA THR A 443 23.39 -18.61 25.51
C THR A 443 24.25 -18.36 24.28
N LEU A 444 23.70 -17.70 23.25
CA LEU A 444 24.36 -17.38 21.99
C LEU A 444 24.17 -15.88 21.68
N SER A 445 25.24 -15.22 21.22
CA SER A 445 25.24 -13.78 20.96
C SER A 445 26.31 -13.51 19.89
N PRO A 446 25.95 -13.09 18.66
CA PRO A 446 24.58 -12.99 18.16
C PRO A 446 23.88 -14.37 18.13
N GLY A 447 22.55 -14.39 18.15
CA GLY A 447 21.77 -15.62 17.98
C GLY A 447 20.33 -15.35 17.55
N ARG A 448 19.67 -16.34 16.93
CA ARG A 448 18.29 -16.22 16.45
C ARG A 448 17.29 -16.60 17.56
N ILE A 449 16.16 -15.89 17.64
CA ILE A 449 15.06 -16.24 18.57
C ILE A 449 14.23 -17.36 17.98
N ASP A 450 14.23 -18.52 18.64
CA ASP A 450 13.42 -19.72 18.31
C ASP A 450 13.28 -20.00 16.79
N PRO A 451 14.39 -20.14 16.04
CA PRO A 451 14.40 -20.19 14.57
C PRO A 451 13.64 -21.36 13.93
N SER A 452 13.24 -22.36 14.72
CA SER A 452 12.42 -23.51 14.31
C SER A 452 10.91 -23.32 14.53
N ASN A 453 10.48 -22.17 15.03
CA ASN A 453 9.07 -21.87 15.29
C ASN A 453 8.30 -21.61 13.98
N ASP A 454 7.05 -22.07 13.90
CA ASP A 454 6.17 -21.83 12.74
C ASP A 454 5.77 -20.35 12.58
N ALA A 455 6.10 -19.50 13.55
CA ALA A 455 6.10 -18.04 13.42
C ALA A 455 7.07 -17.52 12.33
N TRP A 456 8.11 -18.28 11.98
CA TRP A 456 9.15 -17.84 11.04
C TRP A 456 9.06 -18.48 9.65
N ASP A 457 7.98 -19.21 9.37
CA ASP A 457 7.64 -19.66 8.02
C ASP A 457 7.65 -18.46 7.06
N ASP A 458 8.36 -18.60 5.94
CA ASP A 458 8.60 -17.57 4.90
C ASP A 458 8.93 -16.16 5.45
N SER A 459 9.69 -16.07 6.55
CA SER A 459 10.00 -14.79 7.20
C SER A 459 11.33 -14.77 7.97
N ARG A 460 11.80 -13.57 8.32
CA ARG A 460 13.11 -13.36 8.96
C ARG A 460 13.04 -13.71 10.44
N LYS A 461 13.98 -14.54 10.89
CA LYS A 461 14.10 -14.96 12.30
C LYS A 461 14.83 -13.85 13.09
N PRO A 462 14.29 -13.28 14.19
CA PRO A 462 14.89 -12.13 14.87
C PRO A 462 16.32 -12.35 15.36
N LEU A 463 17.15 -11.32 15.29
CA LEU A 463 18.55 -11.32 15.74
C LEU A 463 18.66 -10.72 17.14
N ALA A 464 19.05 -11.51 18.13
CA ALA A 464 19.31 -11.05 19.49
C ALA A 464 20.82 -10.91 19.76
N GLY A 465 21.19 -9.84 20.47
CA GLY A 465 22.58 -9.54 20.86
C GLY A 465 22.69 -8.98 22.28
N GLU A 466 23.76 -9.37 22.97
CA GLU A 466 24.11 -8.88 24.32
C GLU A 466 25.18 -7.78 24.20
N PHE A 467 24.82 -6.54 24.54
CA PHE A 467 25.71 -5.38 24.51
C PHE A 467 26.08 -4.93 25.92
N SER A 468 27.22 -4.26 26.07
CA SER A 468 27.63 -3.58 27.30
C SER A 468 27.93 -2.11 27.05
N PHE A 469 27.19 -1.24 27.74
CA PHE A 469 27.43 0.20 27.76
C PHE A 469 27.90 0.60 29.16
N ARG A 470 29.14 1.09 29.30
CA ARG A 470 29.71 1.53 30.59
C ARG A 470 29.61 0.48 31.73
N GLY A 471 29.62 -0.81 31.38
CA GLY A 471 29.48 -1.92 32.33
C GLY A 471 28.02 -2.29 32.68
N ARG A 472 27.04 -1.79 31.92
CA ARG A 472 25.63 -2.20 31.98
C ARG A 472 25.29 -3.05 30.77
N THR A 473 24.77 -4.24 31.01
CA THR A 473 24.25 -5.11 29.96
C THR A 473 22.93 -4.56 29.42
N VAL A 474 22.82 -4.47 28.10
CA VAL A 474 21.59 -4.14 27.37
C VAL A 474 21.40 -5.23 26.32
N PHE A 475 20.21 -5.82 26.27
CA PHE A 475 19.85 -6.80 25.25
C PHE A 475 19.13 -6.06 24.12
N VAL A 476 19.57 -6.29 22.89
CA VAL A 476 18.95 -5.70 21.71
C VAL A 476 18.44 -6.84 20.81
N VAL A 477 17.21 -6.72 20.36
CA VAL A 477 16.56 -7.70 19.46
C VAL A 477 16.10 -6.97 18.21
N ALA A 478 16.81 -7.15 17.10
CA ALA A 478 16.43 -6.64 15.79
C ALA A 478 15.44 -7.60 15.12
N ASN A 479 14.39 -7.03 14.52
CA ASN A 479 13.29 -7.77 13.91
C ASN A 479 13.04 -7.24 12.50
N HIS A 480 12.55 -8.12 11.60
CA HIS A 480 11.86 -7.70 10.39
C HIS A 480 10.72 -8.69 10.13
N PHE A 481 9.54 -8.38 10.70
CA PHE A 481 8.36 -9.26 10.67
C PHE A 481 7.78 -9.41 9.24
N GLY A 482 6.84 -10.34 9.07
CA GLY A 482 6.18 -10.61 7.79
C GLY A 482 5.39 -9.40 7.29
N SER A 483 5.58 -9.05 6.01
CA SER A 483 4.99 -7.84 5.41
C SER A 483 3.46 -7.82 5.43
N LYS A 484 2.87 -6.63 5.25
CA LYS A 484 1.41 -6.47 5.10
C LYS A 484 0.88 -6.96 3.74
N GLY A 485 1.72 -7.57 2.90
CA GLY A 485 1.31 -8.12 1.61
C GLY A 485 0.24 -9.22 1.78
N GLY A 486 -0.84 -9.13 1.01
CA GLY A 486 -2.00 -10.00 1.13
C GLY A 486 -3.05 -9.56 2.16
N ASP A 487 -2.82 -8.46 2.90
CA ASP A 487 -3.91 -7.70 3.51
C ASP A 487 -4.68 -6.95 2.40
N GLU A 488 -6.00 -6.86 2.52
CA GLU A 488 -6.84 -6.11 1.59
C GLU A 488 -6.72 -4.59 1.83
N SER A 489 -6.92 -3.80 0.77
CA SER A 489 -6.89 -2.33 0.86
C SER A 489 -8.00 -1.78 1.75
N LEU A 490 -7.82 -0.56 2.28
CA LEU A 490 -8.88 0.14 3.03
C LEU A 490 -10.16 0.29 2.20
N VAL A 491 -10.06 0.40 0.87
CA VAL A 491 -11.18 0.47 -0.07
C VAL A 491 -11.67 -0.92 -0.56
N SER A 492 -11.38 -1.98 0.19
CA SER A 492 -11.85 -3.35 -0.09
C SER A 492 -13.37 -3.41 -0.18
N HIS A 493 -13.88 -4.33 -1.00
CA HIS A 493 -15.29 -4.67 -0.97
C HIS A 493 -15.68 -5.52 0.26
N HIS A 494 -14.73 -6.00 1.06
CA HIS A 494 -14.99 -6.50 2.41
C HIS A 494 -14.78 -5.39 3.44
N GLN A 495 -15.74 -5.19 4.34
CA GLN A 495 -15.64 -4.18 5.39
C GLN A 495 -16.01 -4.78 6.77
N PRO A 496 -15.07 -4.80 7.73
CA PRO A 496 -13.69 -4.30 7.65
C PRO A 496 -12.81 -5.16 6.70
N PRO A 497 -11.77 -4.58 6.07
CA PRO A 497 -10.88 -5.31 5.16
C PRO A 497 -10.18 -6.49 5.85
N ASN A 498 -10.02 -7.59 5.12
CA ASN A 498 -9.35 -8.79 5.61
C ASN A 498 -7.83 -8.55 5.76
N ARG A 499 -7.29 -8.80 6.95
CA ARG A 499 -5.86 -8.66 7.26
C ARG A 499 -5.20 -10.03 7.41
N SER A 500 -5.16 -10.78 6.32
CA SER A 500 -4.70 -12.18 6.32
C SER A 500 -3.28 -12.36 6.87
N SER A 501 -2.39 -11.37 6.66
CA SER A 501 -1.00 -11.40 7.15
C SER A 501 -0.87 -11.13 8.66
N GLU A 502 -1.87 -10.53 9.32
CA GLU A 502 -1.87 -10.26 10.78
C GLU A 502 -1.81 -11.58 11.58
N VAL A 503 -2.28 -12.71 11.02
CA VAL A 503 -2.22 -14.04 11.65
C VAL A 503 -0.78 -14.51 11.91
N GLN A 504 0.11 -14.33 10.93
CA GLN A 504 1.51 -14.76 11.06
C GLN A 504 2.29 -13.80 11.96
N ARG A 505 2.13 -12.48 11.77
CA ARG A 505 2.72 -11.46 12.64
C ARG A 505 2.33 -11.63 14.11
N LEU A 506 1.11 -12.08 14.39
CA LEU A 506 0.67 -12.37 15.76
C LEU A 506 1.50 -13.48 16.43
N LYS A 507 1.88 -14.55 15.71
CA LYS A 507 2.78 -15.58 16.23
C LYS A 507 4.19 -15.03 16.47
N GLN A 508 4.71 -14.24 15.52
CA GLN A 508 6.03 -13.59 15.60
C GLN A 508 6.13 -12.69 16.84
N ALA A 509 5.09 -11.88 17.07
CA ALA A 509 4.95 -11.06 18.28
C ALA A 509 4.94 -11.89 19.57
N GLN A 510 4.25 -13.04 19.59
CA GLN A 510 4.19 -13.92 20.75
C GLN A 510 5.54 -14.60 21.03
N ALA A 511 6.28 -15.03 20.00
CA ALA A 511 7.61 -15.61 20.14
C ALA A 511 8.61 -14.60 20.74
N VAL A 512 8.66 -13.38 20.21
CA VAL A 512 9.52 -12.30 20.73
C VAL A 512 9.11 -11.88 22.14
N ASN A 513 7.81 -11.72 22.42
CA ASN A 513 7.31 -11.40 23.76
C ASN A 513 7.67 -12.48 24.79
N SER A 514 7.62 -13.77 24.40
CA SER A 514 7.99 -14.89 25.26
C SER A 514 9.49 -14.87 25.59
N PHE A 515 10.35 -14.66 24.59
CA PHE A 515 11.79 -14.47 24.82
C PHE A 515 12.10 -13.29 25.74
N VAL A 516 11.43 -12.15 25.59
CA VAL A 516 11.59 -11.00 26.51
C VAL A 516 11.12 -11.33 27.93
N LYS A 517 10.03 -12.10 28.07
CA LYS A 517 9.57 -12.59 29.39
C LYS A 517 10.63 -13.49 30.05
N ASP A 518 11.29 -14.38 29.30
CA ASP A 518 12.40 -15.19 29.82
C ASP A 518 13.59 -14.33 30.29
N VAL A 519 13.95 -13.27 29.54
CA VAL A 519 14.97 -12.29 29.96
C VAL A 519 14.58 -11.61 31.28
N LEU A 520 13.33 -11.19 31.41
CA LEU A 520 12.83 -10.51 32.60
C LEU A 520 12.66 -11.45 33.81
N ASP A 521 12.34 -12.72 33.61
CA ASP A 521 12.31 -13.70 34.69
C ASP A 521 13.72 -14.15 35.11
N ALA A 522 14.71 -14.09 34.21
CA ALA A 522 16.13 -14.24 34.54
C ALA A 522 16.68 -13.03 35.33
N ASP A 523 16.39 -11.78 34.94
CA ASP A 523 16.58 -10.59 35.77
C ASP A 523 15.59 -9.46 35.37
N ARG A 524 14.67 -9.12 36.28
CA ARG A 524 13.63 -8.09 36.12
C ARG A 524 14.14 -6.67 35.97
N LYS A 525 15.45 -6.44 36.12
CA LYS A 525 16.12 -5.15 35.95
C LYS A 525 16.92 -5.08 34.64
N THR A 526 16.72 -6.04 33.74
CA THR A 526 17.40 -6.10 32.46
C THR A 526 16.80 -5.12 31.46
N ASP A 527 17.63 -4.22 30.94
CA ASP A 527 17.27 -3.35 29.84
C ASP A 527 17.23 -4.17 28.55
N VAL A 528 16.04 -4.21 27.94
CA VAL A 528 15.79 -4.87 26.66
C VAL A 528 15.21 -3.86 25.71
N VAL A 529 15.78 -3.76 24.51
CA VAL A 529 15.27 -2.98 23.39
C VAL A 529 14.90 -3.95 22.27
N VAL A 530 13.62 -4.07 21.99
CA VAL A 530 13.10 -4.79 20.83
C VAL A 530 12.83 -3.74 19.76
N LEU A 531 13.46 -3.85 18.61
CA LEU A 531 13.29 -2.85 17.55
C LEU A 531 13.25 -3.46 16.16
N GLY A 532 12.62 -2.71 15.27
CA GLY A 532 12.77 -2.83 13.84
C GLY A 532 11.47 -2.67 13.08
N ASP A 533 11.47 -3.10 11.83
CA ASP A 533 10.25 -3.22 11.05
C ASP A 533 9.35 -4.35 11.61
N ILE A 534 8.35 -3.95 12.39
CA ILE A 534 7.33 -4.85 12.95
C ILE A 534 6.21 -5.11 11.91
N ASN A 535 6.24 -4.41 10.77
CA ASN A 535 5.26 -4.48 9.69
C ASN A 535 3.82 -4.30 10.16
N ASP A 536 3.62 -3.54 11.24
CA ASP A 536 2.30 -3.35 11.81
C ASP A 536 2.18 -2.14 12.74
N PHE A 537 0.96 -1.64 12.85
CA PHE A 537 0.64 -0.41 13.56
C PHE A 537 0.82 -0.54 15.08
N GLU A 538 1.09 0.57 15.78
CA GLU A 538 1.28 0.55 17.24
C GLU A 538 -0.02 0.22 18.01
N PHE A 539 -1.16 0.25 17.32
CA PHE A 539 -2.49 -0.14 17.80
C PHE A 539 -2.97 -1.53 17.33
N SER A 540 -2.19 -2.27 16.53
CA SER A 540 -2.60 -3.59 15.99
C SER A 540 -2.63 -4.70 17.05
N GLN A 541 -3.16 -5.89 16.70
CA GLN A 541 -3.08 -7.05 17.59
C GLN A 541 -1.64 -7.57 17.73
N THR A 542 -0.81 -7.45 16.68
CA THR A 542 0.64 -7.74 16.72
C THR A 542 1.34 -6.94 17.80
N THR A 543 1.19 -5.61 17.81
CA THR A 543 1.81 -4.76 18.84
C THR A 543 1.23 -5.06 20.24
N LYS A 544 -0.07 -5.34 20.33
CA LYS A 544 -0.69 -5.75 21.60
C LYS A 544 -0.06 -7.04 22.15
N ALA A 545 0.20 -8.04 21.30
CA ALA A 545 0.87 -9.28 21.69
C ALA A 545 2.36 -9.05 22.07
N LEU A 546 3.10 -8.21 21.33
CA LEU A 546 4.46 -7.80 21.72
C LEU A 546 4.51 -7.18 23.13
N THR A 547 3.47 -6.43 23.50
CA THR A 547 3.38 -5.76 24.81
C THR A 547 2.69 -6.59 25.91
N ASP A 548 2.29 -7.84 25.63
CA ASP A 548 1.52 -8.65 26.59
C ASP A 548 2.27 -8.86 27.92
N GLY A 549 1.49 -8.91 29.00
CA GLY A 549 2.00 -8.95 30.38
C GLY A 549 2.71 -7.68 30.84
N GLY A 550 2.76 -6.62 30.00
CA GLY A 550 3.56 -5.41 30.27
C GLY A 550 5.07 -5.64 30.12
N ALA A 551 5.48 -6.66 29.35
CA ALA A 551 6.90 -6.98 29.13
C ALA A 551 7.64 -5.92 28.31
N LEU A 552 6.92 -5.15 27.48
CA LEU A 552 7.44 -4.09 26.63
C LEU A 552 6.50 -2.87 26.61
N TYR A 553 7.07 -1.69 26.38
CA TYR A 553 6.36 -0.45 26.07
C TYR A 553 6.82 0.07 24.70
N PRO A 554 5.91 0.37 23.74
CA PRO A 554 6.29 0.87 22.42
C PRO A 554 6.58 2.37 22.48
N ALA A 555 7.84 2.75 22.25
CA ALA A 555 8.37 4.10 22.46
C ALA A 555 7.70 5.15 21.56
N ILE A 556 7.21 4.77 20.37
CA ILE A 556 6.34 5.58 19.49
C ILE A 556 5.13 6.18 20.22
N LYS A 557 4.59 5.51 21.26
CA LYS A 557 3.47 6.03 22.07
C LYS A 557 3.87 7.16 23.03
N SER A 558 5.16 7.46 23.17
CA SER A 558 5.64 8.66 23.87
C SER A 558 5.50 9.94 23.04
N LEU A 559 5.42 9.82 21.71
CA LEU A 559 5.19 10.97 20.83
C LEU A 559 3.72 11.43 20.83
N PRO A 560 3.44 12.71 20.56
CA PRO A 560 2.13 13.19 20.14
C PRO A 560 1.55 12.35 18.99
N ARG A 561 0.22 12.16 18.93
CA ARG A 561 -0.41 11.35 17.86
C ARG A 561 -0.03 11.80 16.45
N SER A 562 0.13 13.11 16.26
CA SER A 562 0.54 13.74 14.99
C SER A 562 1.99 13.45 14.56
N GLU A 563 2.78 12.73 15.36
CA GLU A 563 4.19 12.40 15.11
C GLU A 563 4.41 10.87 15.10
N ARG A 564 3.31 10.08 15.05
CA ARG A 564 3.37 8.62 15.08
C ARG A 564 3.32 8.03 13.68
N TYR A 565 4.45 8.08 12.99
CA TYR A 565 4.63 7.40 11.71
C TYR A 565 6.11 7.19 11.43
N SER A 566 6.37 6.20 10.58
CA SER A 566 7.66 5.96 9.92
C SER A 566 7.48 5.69 8.42
N TYR A 567 6.24 5.59 7.95
CA TYR A 567 5.87 5.18 6.60
C TYR A 567 4.73 6.03 6.05
N VAL A 568 4.62 6.17 4.72
CA VAL A 568 3.48 6.83 4.06
C VAL A 568 2.90 5.93 2.98
N PHE A 569 1.82 5.21 3.33
CA PHE A 569 1.13 4.32 2.40
C PHE A 569 -0.13 4.97 1.83
N GLN A 570 -0.22 5.11 0.52
CA GLN A 570 -1.41 5.68 -0.16
C GLN A 570 -1.84 7.05 0.41
N GLY A 571 -0.89 7.87 0.86
CA GLY A 571 -1.19 9.15 1.51
C GLY A 571 -1.75 9.06 2.94
N ASN A 572 -1.64 7.91 3.61
CA ASN A 572 -1.74 7.80 5.07
C ASN A 572 -0.32 7.77 5.67
N SER A 573 -0.03 8.64 6.62
CA SER A 573 1.13 8.49 7.52
C SER A 573 0.85 7.39 8.54
N GLN A 574 1.73 6.38 8.60
CA GLN A 574 1.54 5.11 9.31
C GLN A 574 2.81 4.67 10.06
N VAL A 575 2.63 3.85 11.11
CA VAL A 575 3.72 3.17 11.82
C VAL A 575 3.88 1.76 11.25
N LEU A 576 5.08 1.40 10.81
CA LEU A 576 5.48 0.00 10.57
C LEU A 576 6.66 -0.37 11.46
N ASP A 577 7.67 0.49 11.46
CA ASP A 577 8.86 0.40 12.29
C ASP A 577 8.54 0.83 13.73
N GLN A 578 9.04 0.07 14.71
CA GLN A 578 8.85 0.40 16.12
C GLN A 578 10.09 0.11 16.95
N ILE A 579 10.37 0.97 17.94
CA ILE A 579 11.25 0.64 19.07
C ILE A 579 10.37 0.41 20.31
N LEU A 580 10.58 -0.72 21.00
CA LEU A 580 9.93 -1.09 22.25
C LEU A 580 10.94 -1.36 23.36
N THR A 581 10.61 -0.96 24.59
CA THR A 581 11.52 -0.99 25.74
C THR A 581 10.98 -1.80 26.92
N SER A 582 11.83 -2.55 27.62
CA SER A 582 11.44 -3.21 28.88
C SER A 582 11.14 -2.21 30.02
N PRO A 583 10.37 -2.60 31.06
CA PRO A 583 9.99 -1.72 32.18
C PRO A 583 11.14 -1.17 33.07
N SER A 584 12.38 -1.63 32.87
CA SER A 584 13.56 -1.06 33.54
C SER A 584 13.99 0.26 32.90
N ILE A 585 13.76 0.44 31.60
CA ILE A 585 14.05 1.67 30.84
C ILE A 585 12.95 2.71 31.11
N ARG A 586 13.02 3.34 32.29
CA ARG A 586 11.98 4.28 32.79
C ARG A 586 12.05 5.70 32.23
N GLY A 587 13.11 6.04 31.51
CA GLY A 587 13.35 7.39 31.04
C GLY A 587 14.21 7.39 29.78
N PHE A 588 13.60 7.77 28.67
CA PHE A 588 14.20 7.84 27.36
C PHE A 588 13.72 9.10 26.61
N SER A 589 14.46 9.49 25.58
CA SER A 589 13.94 10.31 24.49
C SER A 589 13.89 9.44 23.24
N TYR A 590 12.79 9.49 22.51
CA TYR A 590 12.57 8.74 21.29
C TYR A 590 12.25 9.72 20.15
N ASP A 591 12.61 9.36 18.93
CA ASP A 591 12.51 10.18 17.72
C ASP A 591 12.20 9.27 16.52
N SER A 592 11.26 9.69 15.66
CA SER A 592 11.09 9.13 14.31
C SER A 592 11.62 10.19 13.36
N VAL A 593 12.70 9.92 12.63
CA VAL A 593 13.51 10.97 12.01
C VAL A 593 13.09 11.11 10.55
N HIS A 594 12.20 12.06 10.29
CA HIS A 594 11.51 12.17 8.99
C HIS A 594 12.45 12.65 7.87
N ILE A 595 12.95 11.71 7.06
CA ILE A 595 13.94 11.95 5.99
C ILE A 595 13.59 11.25 4.67
N ASN A 596 12.65 10.31 4.70
CA ASN A 596 12.36 9.36 3.64
C ASN A 596 10.88 9.37 3.27
N ALA A 597 10.00 8.91 4.17
CA ALA A 597 8.62 8.55 3.83
C ALA A 597 7.77 9.71 3.26
N GLU A 598 8.15 10.95 3.56
CA GLU A 598 7.48 12.17 3.10
C GLU A 598 7.97 12.74 1.76
N PHE A 599 9.07 12.22 1.23
CA PHE A 599 9.79 12.79 0.09
C PHE A 599 9.57 11.98 -1.18
N SER A 600 9.70 12.62 -2.35
CA SER A 600 9.62 11.99 -3.68
C SER A 600 10.99 11.52 -4.23
N ASP A 601 12.07 11.81 -3.50
CA ASP A 601 13.46 11.39 -3.76
C ASP A 601 13.95 10.52 -2.59
N GLN A 602 13.30 9.38 -2.39
CA GLN A 602 13.57 8.43 -1.30
C GLN A 602 14.88 7.64 -1.52
N ASN A 603 15.58 7.32 -0.44
CA ASN A 603 16.69 6.34 -0.41
C ASN A 603 16.29 5.01 0.28
N SER A 604 15.15 5.04 0.95
CA SER A 604 14.37 3.97 1.56
C SER A 604 12.96 4.55 1.72
N ASP A 605 11.92 3.73 1.68
CA ASP A 605 10.54 4.15 1.93
C ASP A 605 10.20 4.28 3.44
N HIS A 606 11.10 3.82 4.32
CA HIS A 606 10.99 3.90 5.78
C HIS A 606 11.82 5.06 6.38
N ASP A 607 11.23 5.82 7.30
CA ASP A 607 11.96 6.74 8.18
C ASP A 607 12.65 5.97 9.33
N PRO A 608 13.96 6.20 9.58
CA PRO A 608 14.65 5.55 10.68
C PRO A 608 14.26 6.14 12.04
N GLN A 609 14.32 5.31 13.07
CA GLN A 609 13.98 5.70 14.45
C GLN A 609 15.21 5.66 15.35
N VAL A 610 15.17 6.41 16.45
CA VAL A 610 16.19 6.33 17.49
C VAL A 610 15.63 6.50 18.91
N LEU A 611 16.09 5.62 19.80
CA LEU A 611 15.87 5.68 21.23
C LEU A 611 17.17 6.10 21.94
N ARG A 612 17.10 7.04 22.88
CA ARG A 612 18.23 7.42 23.73
C ARG A 612 17.86 7.35 25.21
N PHE A 613 18.59 6.56 25.99
CA PHE A 613 18.30 6.34 27.41
C PHE A 613 19.59 6.16 28.23
N ARG A 614 19.46 5.95 29.56
CA ARG A 614 20.60 5.70 30.46
C ARG A 614 20.44 4.36 31.19
N PRO A 615 21.25 3.35 30.86
CA PRO A 615 21.37 2.08 31.62
C PRO A 615 21.94 2.24 33.05
#